data_AF-A0A9D7KGQ9-F1
#
_entry.id   AF-A0A9D7KGQ9-F1
#
_cell.length_a   1.000
_cell.length_b   1.000
_cell.length_c   1.000
_cell.angle_alpha   90.00
_cell.angle_beta   90.00
_cell.angle_gamma   90.00
#
_symmetry.space_group_name_H-M   'P 1'
#
loop_
_entity.id
_entity.type
_entity.pdbx_description
1 polymer ?
#
loop_
_entity_poly.entity_id
_entity_poly.type
_entity_poly.pdbx_seq_one_letter_code
_entity_poly.pdbx_strand_id
1 'polypeptide(L)'
;MKRFLLKIKENMLLALLFCGMSFLLVVGGVVYYKYEAEKIKKSRYKEIHSLAKLKSDLLSGWLRERQSDILVISESPIYQDAVQRWLENRKDENLKKKLTERLAVVKKRYNYSEIMLVDSLGNVYLTTGDHQEFDQFFKARLRESSYSGSPLHTGIYRCQLDHEIHFDFISQLKNEQ
;
A
#
# COMPACT_ATOMS: atom_id res chain seq x y z
N MET A 1 -84.31 12.07 20.61
CA MET A 1 -83.42 12.61 19.54
C MET A 1 -82.10 13.21 20.08
N LYS A 2 -82.10 14.13 21.07
CA LYS A 2 -80.88 14.74 21.65
C LYS A 2 -79.84 13.76 22.24
N ARG A 3 -80.27 12.71 22.96
CA ARG A 3 -79.37 11.67 23.53
C ARG A 3 -78.62 10.85 22.46
N PHE A 4 -79.21 10.66 21.28
CA PHE A 4 -78.59 9.89 20.19
C PHE A 4 -77.49 10.70 19.49
N LEU A 5 -77.73 12.00 19.28
CA LEU A 5 -76.74 12.94 18.71
C LEU A 5 -75.56 13.20 19.64
N LEU A 6 -75.76 13.19 20.98
CA LEU A 6 -74.66 13.29 21.95
C LEU A 6 -73.70 12.10 21.85
N LYS A 7 -74.26 10.89 21.77
CA LYS A 7 -73.48 9.64 21.70
C LYS A 7 -72.67 9.52 20.41
N ILE A 8 -73.19 10.05 19.29
CA ILE A 8 -72.46 10.15 18.02
C ILE A 8 -71.27 11.12 18.16
N LYS A 9 -71.45 12.27 18.81
CA LYS A 9 -70.36 13.23 19.07
C LYS A 9 -69.26 12.66 19.97
N GLU A 10 -69.62 11.92 21.02
CA GLU A 10 -68.65 11.26 21.91
C GLU A 10 -67.81 10.21 21.17
N ASN A 11 -68.44 9.35 20.37
CA ASN A 11 -67.73 8.34 19.58
C ASN A 11 -66.81 8.98 18.52
N MET A 12 -67.24 10.08 17.90
CA MET A 12 -66.43 10.83 16.93
C MET A 12 -65.21 11.48 17.59
N LEU A 13 -65.35 12.01 18.81
CA LEU A 13 -64.24 12.56 19.59
C LEU A 13 -63.21 11.47 19.94
N LEU A 14 -63.67 10.29 20.39
CA LEU A 14 -62.80 9.15 20.69
C LEU A 14 -62.05 8.65 19.45
N ALA A 15 -62.73 8.58 18.30
CA ALA A 15 -62.09 8.20 17.03
C ALA A 15 -61.00 9.21 16.60
N LEU A 16 -61.25 10.51 16.75
CA LEU A 16 -60.26 11.55 16.46
C LEU A 16 -59.05 11.46 17.38
N LEU A 17 -59.25 11.22 18.68
CA LEU A 17 -58.16 11.02 19.63
C LEU A 17 -57.32 9.78 19.29
N PHE A 18 -57.98 8.68 18.94
CA PHE A 18 -57.29 7.46 18.51
C PHE A 18 -56.50 7.67 17.21
N CYS A 19 -57.09 8.30 16.20
CA CYS A 19 -56.38 8.65 14.97
C CYS A 19 -55.20 9.60 15.23
N GLY A 20 -55.37 10.60 16.09
CA GLY A 20 -54.30 11.51 16.48
C GLY A 20 -53.15 10.77 17.18
N MET A 21 -53.47 9.89 18.12
CA MET A 21 -52.47 9.07 18.82
C MET A 21 -51.76 8.10 17.85
N SER A 22 -52.50 7.44 16.97
CA SER A 22 -51.95 6.55 15.95
C SER A 22 -51.02 7.31 15.00
N PHE A 23 -51.43 8.51 14.56
CA PHE A 23 -50.61 9.37 13.72
C PHE A 23 -49.30 9.78 14.41
N LEU A 24 -49.37 10.18 15.69
CA LEU A 24 -48.18 10.52 16.47
C LEU A 24 -47.21 9.33 16.61
N LEU A 25 -47.73 8.12 16.81
CA LEU A 25 -46.91 6.91 16.88
C LEU A 25 -46.21 6.61 15.54
N VAL A 26 -46.92 6.76 14.42
CA VAL A 26 -46.34 6.55 13.08
C VAL A 26 -45.25 7.58 12.80
N VAL A 27 -45.51 8.86 13.06
CA VAL A 27 -44.53 9.94 12.87
C VAL A 27 -43.31 9.72 13.77
N GLY A 28 -43.54 9.42 15.04
CA GLY A 28 -42.46 9.10 15.99
C GLY A 28 -41.61 7.92 15.54
N GLY A 29 -42.25 6.84 15.07
CA GLY A 29 -41.56 5.67 14.53
C GLY A 29 -40.72 5.98 13.30
N VAL A 30 -41.24 6.76 12.34
CA VAL A 30 -40.50 7.17 11.14
C VAL A 30 -39.30 8.05 11.48
N VAL A 31 -39.48 9.03 12.38
CA VAL A 31 -38.40 9.91 12.83
C VAL A 31 -37.32 9.12 13.56
N TYR A 32 -37.72 8.24 14.48
CA TYR A 32 -36.80 7.37 15.22
C TYR A 32 -36.03 6.44 14.28
N TYR A 33 -36.72 5.80 13.34
CA TYR A 33 -36.08 4.92 12.36
C TYR A 33 -35.04 5.67 11.52
N LYS A 34 -35.38 6.86 11.01
CA LYS A 34 -34.44 7.68 10.22
C LYS A 34 -33.23 8.10 11.05
N TYR A 35 -33.43 8.51 12.30
CA TYR A 35 -32.34 8.89 13.19
C TYR A 35 -31.38 7.71 13.45
N GLU A 36 -31.91 6.53 13.77
CA GLU A 36 -31.08 5.37 14.05
C GLU A 36 -30.38 4.85 12.79
N ALA A 37 -31.05 4.89 11.63
CA ALA A 37 -30.44 4.54 10.34
C ALA A 37 -29.24 5.44 10.00
N GLU A 38 -29.38 6.76 10.13
CA GLU A 38 -28.28 7.70 9.88
C GLU A 38 -27.13 7.54 10.90
N LYS A 39 -27.46 7.30 12.17
CA LYS A 39 -26.48 7.03 13.22
C LYS A 39 -25.67 5.77 12.93
N ILE A 40 -26.34 4.67 12.57
CA ILE A 40 -25.68 3.40 12.18
C ILE A 40 -24.79 3.64 10.95
N LYS A 41 -25.31 4.29 9.91
CA LYS A 41 -24.56 4.60 8.69
C LYS A 41 -23.30 5.40 8.98
N LYS A 42 -23.40 6.46 9.79
CA LYS A 42 -22.26 7.29 10.20
C LYS A 42 -21.25 6.48 11.02
N SER A 43 -21.69 5.61 11.92
CA SER A 43 -20.79 4.75 12.70
C SER A 43 -20.04 3.76 11.80
N ARG A 44 -20.73 3.11 10.86
CA ARG A 44 -20.12 2.19 9.90
C ARG A 44 -19.14 2.90 8.98
N TYR A 45 -19.47 4.09 8.52
CA TYR A 45 -18.56 4.90 7.71
C TYR A 45 -17.30 5.27 8.49
N LYS A 46 -17.43 5.69 9.75
CA LYS A 46 -16.28 5.96 10.63
C LYS A 46 -15.40 4.73 10.82
N GLU A 47 -16.01 3.56 11.04
CA GLU A 47 -15.29 2.29 11.21
C GLU A 47 -14.47 1.93 9.96
N ILE A 48 -15.10 1.94 8.78
CA ILE A 48 -14.43 1.66 7.50
C ILE A 48 -13.33 2.70 7.24
N HIS A 49 -13.60 3.98 7.51
CA HIS A 49 -12.61 5.04 7.33
C HIS A 49 -11.39 4.85 8.25
N SER A 50 -11.61 4.58 9.54
CA SER A 50 -10.53 4.30 10.48
C SER A 50 -9.72 3.08 10.08
N LEU A 51 -10.38 2.01 9.60
CA LEU A 51 -9.70 0.81 9.11
C LEU A 51 -8.89 1.09 7.84
N ALA A 52 -9.44 1.84 6.89
CA ALA A 52 -8.76 2.24 5.67
C ALA A 52 -7.53 3.10 5.99
N LYS A 53 -7.67 4.05 6.92
CA LYS A 53 -6.56 4.89 7.39
C LYS A 53 -5.46 4.05 8.02
N LEU A 54 -5.81 3.13 8.93
CA LEU A 54 -4.86 2.21 9.56
C LEU A 54 -4.11 1.35 8.52
N LYS A 55 -4.83 0.76 7.55
CA LYS A 55 -4.21 -0.03 6.48
C LYS A 55 -3.28 0.79 5.59
N SER A 56 -3.68 2.02 5.26
CA SER A 56 -2.86 2.95 4.48
C SER A 56 -1.56 3.30 5.23
N ASP A 57 -1.65 3.51 6.55
CA ASP A 57 -0.49 3.85 7.38
C ASP A 57 0.48 2.67 7.50
N LEU A 58 -0.04 1.45 7.65
CA LEU A 58 0.77 0.22 7.62
C LEU A 58 1.49 0.04 6.29
N LEU A 59 0.77 0.20 5.16
CA LEU A 59 1.39 0.07 3.83
C LEU A 59 2.45 1.15 3.62
N SER A 60 2.16 2.38 4.01
CA SER A 60 3.11 3.50 3.90
C SER A 60 4.34 3.29 4.78
N GLY A 61 4.16 2.74 5.98
CA GLY A 61 5.25 2.33 6.87
C GLY A 61 6.13 1.27 6.22
N TRP A 62 5.51 0.19 5.74
CA TRP A 62 6.22 -0.89 5.07
C TRP A 62 6.99 -0.40 3.83
N LEU A 63 6.42 0.48 3.01
CA LEU A 63 7.12 1.08 1.86
C LEU A 63 8.36 1.89 2.29
N ARG A 64 8.25 2.69 3.36
CA ARG A 64 9.39 3.44 3.91
C ARG A 64 10.48 2.53 4.45
N GLU A 65 10.11 1.40 5.06
CA GLU A 65 11.08 0.40 5.50
C GLU A 65 11.83 -0.21 4.32
N ARG A 66 11.11 -0.67 3.28
CA ARG A 66 11.76 -1.26 2.09
C ARG A 66 12.65 -0.27 1.35
N GLN A 67 12.26 1.01 1.31
CA GLN A 67 13.09 2.08 0.77
C GLN A 67 14.34 2.33 1.65
N SER A 68 14.20 2.27 2.98
CA SER A 68 15.35 2.36 3.89
C SER A 68 16.31 1.18 3.72
N ASP A 69 15.80 -0.04 3.53
CA ASP A 69 16.60 -1.26 3.37
C ASP A 69 17.57 -1.14 2.18
N ILE A 70 17.10 -0.62 1.04
CA ILE A 70 17.97 -0.44 -0.13
C ILE A 70 18.98 0.70 0.08
N LEU A 71 18.59 1.78 0.78
CA LEU A 71 19.49 2.89 1.12
C LEU A 71 20.65 2.45 2.02
N VAL A 72 20.40 1.57 2.99
CA VAL A 72 21.46 1.01 3.86
C VAL A 72 22.57 0.33 3.05
N ILE A 73 22.26 -0.22 1.88
CA ILE A 73 23.24 -0.84 0.98
C ILE A 73 23.82 0.21 0.03
N SER A 74 22.96 0.99 -0.62
CA SER A 74 23.37 1.90 -1.69
C SER A 74 24.14 3.11 -1.18
N GLU A 75 23.97 3.50 0.08
CA GLU A 75 24.66 4.61 0.75
C GLU A 75 25.77 4.11 1.70
N SER A 76 26.10 2.81 1.69
CA SER A 76 27.21 2.28 2.50
C SER A 76 28.55 2.56 1.81
N PRO A 77 29.43 3.41 2.39
CA PRO A 77 30.71 3.74 1.75
C PRO A 77 31.60 2.52 1.56
N ILE A 78 31.60 1.60 2.55
CA ILE A 78 32.33 0.34 2.48
C ILE A 78 31.86 -0.53 1.31
N TYR A 79 30.55 -0.55 1.05
CA TYR A 79 30.00 -1.32 -0.07
C TYR A 79 30.30 -0.66 -1.41
N GLN A 80 30.15 0.67 -1.49
CA GLN A 80 30.49 1.46 -2.69
C GLN A 80 31.96 1.27 -3.07
N ASP A 81 32.88 1.43 -2.12
CA ASP A 81 34.32 1.23 -2.31
C ASP A 81 34.64 -0.19 -2.79
N ALA A 82 34.03 -1.20 -2.17
CA ALA A 82 34.24 -2.60 -2.55
C ALA A 82 33.72 -2.89 -3.96
N VAL A 83 32.57 -2.32 -4.33
CA VAL A 83 32.03 -2.42 -5.69
C VAL A 83 32.93 -1.69 -6.69
N GLN A 84 33.43 -0.49 -6.36
CA GLN A 84 34.34 0.27 -7.23
C GLN A 84 35.67 -0.48 -7.45
N ARG A 85 36.30 -1.00 -6.39
CA ARG A 85 37.54 -1.79 -6.52
C ARG A 85 37.33 -3.03 -7.37
N TRP A 86 36.16 -3.67 -7.24
CA TRP A 86 35.82 -4.81 -8.08
C TRP A 86 35.52 -4.40 -9.54
N LEU A 87 34.91 -3.24 -9.77
CA LEU A 87 34.72 -2.65 -11.11
C LEU A 87 36.07 -2.39 -11.81
N GLU A 88 37.06 -1.89 -11.07
CA GLU A 88 38.42 -1.61 -11.57
C GLU A 88 39.20 -2.89 -11.87
N ASN A 89 38.99 -3.97 -11.10
CA ASN A 89 39.61 -5.28 -11.34
C ASN A 89 38.58 -6.42 -11.33
N ARG A 90 37.87 -6.57 -12.46
CA ARG A 90 36.83 -7.60 -12.64
C ARG A 90 37.30 -9.05 -12.47
N LYS A 91 38.61 -9.31 -12.51
CA LYS A 91 39.19 -10.66 -12.35
C LYS A 91 39.28 -11.11 -10.89
N ASP A 92 39.03 -10.22 -9.93
CA ASP A 92 39.00 -10.59 -8.51
C ASP A 92 37.69 -11.32 -8.15
N GLU A 93 37.67 -12.63 -8.43
CA GLU A 93 36.55 -13.51 -8.11
C GLU A 93 36.30 -13.63 -6.59
N ASN A 94 37.33 -13.42 -5.75
CA ASN A 94 37.17 -13.47 -4.30
C ASN A 94 36.38 -12.25 -3.81
N LEU A 95 36.69 -11.06 -4.33
CA LEU A 95 35.93 -9.84 -4.02
C LEU A 95 34.50 -9.92 -4.55
N LYS A 96 34.30 -10.42 -5.79
CA LYS A 96 32.98 -10.70 -6.35
C LYS A 96 32.16 -11.60 -5.43
N LYS A 97 32.73 -12.72 -4.99
CA LYS A 97 32.08 -13.67 -4.09
C LYS A 97 31.67 -13.02 -2.77
N LYS A 98 32.55 -12.24 -2.14
CA LYS A 98 32.23 -11.52 -0.88
C LYS A 98 31.09 -10.50 -1.05
N LEU A 99 31.07 -9.78 -2.17
CA LEU A 99 29.98 -8.85 -2.49
C LEU A 99 28.65 -9.60 -2.65
N THR A 100 28.64 -10.69 -3.42
CA THR A 100 27.44 -11.53 -3.59
C THR A 100 26.97 -12.17 -2.29
N GLU A 101 27.88 -12.68 -1.45
CA GLU A 101 27.56 -13.25 -0.14
C GLU A 101 26.92 -12.21 0.78
N ARG A 102 27.40 -10.96 0.76
CA ARG A 102 26.78 -9.86 1.50
C ARG A 102 25.35 -9.60 1.03
N LEU A 103 25.11 -9.56 -0.29
CA LEU A 103 23.76 -9.41 -0.84
C LEU A 103 22.85 -10.60 -0.45
N ALA A 104 23.39 -11.82 -0.43
CA ALA A 104 22.63 -13.01 -0.03
C ALA A 104 22.17 -12.96 1.44
N VAL A 105 22.99 -12.38 2.34
CA VAL A 105 22.60 -12.14 3.74
C VAL A 105 21.44 -11.16 3.83
N VAL A 106 21.48 -10.07 3.07
CA VAL A 106 20.40 -9.07 3.01
C VAL A 106 19.13 -9.71 2.45
N LYS A 107 19.23 -10.42 1.32
CA LYS A 107 18.12 -11.15 0.68
C LYS A 107 17.41 -12.03 1.70
N LYS A 108 18.17 -12.86 2.43
CA LYS A 108 17.63 -13.77 3.45
C LYS A 108 17.02 -13.04 4.64
N ARG A 109 17.67 -11.98 5.14
CA ARG A 109 17.22 -11.27 6.35
C ARG A 109 15.95 -10.44 6.13
N TYR A 110 15.81 -9.85 4.96
CA TYR A 110 14.65 -9.02 4.60
C TYR A 110 13.65 -9.73 3.68
N ASN A 111 13.87 -11.01 3.39
CA ASN A 111 12.99 -11.87 2.63
C ASN A 111 12.69 -11.36 1.21
N TYR A 112 13.70 -10.80 0.55
CA TYR A 112 13.62 -10.45 -0.87
C TYR A 112 13.69 -11.71 -1.74
N SER A 113 12.98 -11.70 -2.87
CA SER A 113 13.12 -12.73 -3.90
C SER A 113 14.53 -12.70 -4.50
N GLU A 114 15.02 -11.49 -4.79
CA GLU A 114 16.32 -11.28 -5.40
C GLU A 114 16.88 -9.90 -5.06
N ILE A 115 18.20 -9.80 -5.06
CA ILE A 115 18.93 -8.54 -4.99
C ILE A 115 20.01 -8.59 -6.06
N MET A 116 20.11 -7.50 -6.83
CA MET A 116 20.97 -7.40 -7.98
C MET A 116 21.74 -6.09 -7.97
N LEU A 117 22.96 -6.13 -8.51
CA LEU A 117 23.72 -4.95 -8.91
C LEU A 117 23.75 -4.92 -10.43
N VAL A 118 23.23 -3.85 -11.02
CA VAL A 118 23.09 -3.67 -12.47
C VAL A 118 23.70 -2.34 -12.89
N ASP A 119 24.11 -2.23 -14.16
CA ASP A 119 24.46 -0.94 -14.75
C ASP A 119 23.21 -0.16 -15.22
N SER A 120 23.40 1.07 -15.71
CA SER A 120 22.30 1.92 -16.18
C SER A 120 21.59 1.41 -17.46
N LEU A 121 22.17 0.44 -18.15
CA LEU A 121 21.60 -0.21 -19.33
C LEU A 121 20.82 -1.50 -18.96
N GLY A 122 20.95 -1.97 -17.72
CA GLY A 122 20.34 -3.19 -17.23
C GLY A 122 21.21 -4.43 -17.40
N ASN A 123 22.52 -4.29 -17.59
CA ASN A 123 23.45 -5.42 -17.54
C ASN A 123 23.69 -5.81 -16.08
N VAL A 124 23.51 -7.10 -15.76
CA VAL A 124 23.69 -7.63 -14.40
C VAL A 124 25.17 -7.84 -14.10
N TYR A 125 25.67 -7.20 -13.04
CA TYR A 125 27.02 -7.41 -12.53
C TYR A 125 27.06 -8.44 -11.40
N LEU A 126 26.13 -8.34 -10.46
CA LEU A 126 25.98 -9.29 -9.36
C LEU A 126 24.49 -9.62 -9.22
N THR A 127 24.20 -10.87 -8.90
CA THR A 127 22.84 -11.30 -8.55
C THR A 127 22.89 -12.39 -7.47
N THR A 128 21.80 -12.49 -6.72
CA THR A 128 21.51 -13.54 -5.73
C THR A 128 20.43 -14.52 -6.19
N GLY A 129 20.01 -14.42 -7.46
CA GLY A 129 19.06 -15.31 -8.11
C GLY A 129 19.43 -15.52 -9.57
N ASP A 130 18.43 -15.84 -10.39
CA ASP A 130 18.63 -16.36 -11.75
C ASP A 130 18.31 -15.33 -12.83
N HIS A 131 17.77 -14.15 -12.46
CA HIS A 131 17.44 -13.11 -13.44
C HIS A 131 18.72 -12.51 -14.05
N GLN A 132 18.87 -12.67 -15.36
CA GLN A 132 19.96 -12.11 -16.17
C GLN A 132 19.50 -10.99 -17.10
N GLU A 133 18.20 -10.93 -17.37
CA GLU A 133 17.60 -9.98 -18.31
C GLU A 133 16.38 -9.30 -17.68
N PHE A 134 16.12 -8.07 -18.11
CA PHE A 134 14.99 -7.27 -17.67
C PHE A 134 14.15 -6.83 -18.85
N ASP A 135 12.84 -6.77 -18.62
CA ASP A 135 11.89 -6.26 -19.60
C ASP A 135 12.05 -4.74 -19.81
N GLN A 136 11.35 -4.23 -20.82
CA GLN A 136 11.45 -2.81 -21.18
C GLN A 136 10.90 -1.90 -20.07
N PHE A 137 9.94 -2.37 -19.29
CA PHE A 137 9.34 -1.59 -18.21
C PHE A 137 10.34 -1.38 -17.07
N PHE A 138 10.97 -2.44 -16.58
CA PHE A 138 11.99 -2.36 -15.54
C PHE A 138 13.18 -1.52 -16.00
N LYS A 139 13.66 -1.72 -17.25
CA LYS A 139 14.73 -0.89 -17.84
C LYS A 139 14.38 0.60 -17.88
N ALA A 140 13.12 0.95 -18.12
CA ALA A 140 12.67 2.35 -18.07
C ALA A 140 12.75 2.92 -16.65
N ARG A 141 12.32 2.15 -15.64
CA ARG A 141 12.41 2.53 -14.22
C ARG A 141 13.84 2.65 -13.72
N LEU A 142 14.73 1.78 -14.18
CA LEU A 142 16.15 1.84 -13.87
C LEU A 142 16.78 3.16 -14.35
N ARG A 143 16.45 3.57 -15.59
CA ARG A 143 16.90 4.88 -16.12
C ARG A 143 16.34 6.04 -15.32
N GLU A 144 15.06 6.01 -14.94
CA GLU A 144 14.43 7.04 -14.10
C GLU A 144 15.16 7.20 -12.75
N SER A 145 15.54 6.10 -12.11
CA SER A 145 16.32 6.13 -10.86
C SER A 145 17.69 6.75 -11.08
N SER A 146 18.37 6.39 -12.17
CA SER A 146 19.68 6.93 -12.52
C SER A 146 19.67 8.45 -12.78
N TYR A 147 18.56 9.02 -13.27
CA TYR A 147 18.46 10.47 -13.49
C TYR A 147 18.02 11.23 -12.23
N SER A 148 17.13 10.66 -11.42
CA SER A 148 16.60 11.31 -10.23
C SER A 148 17.55 11.26 -9.02
N GLY A 149 18.50 10.31 -9.01
CA GLY A 149 19.44 10.11 -7.90
C GLY A 149 18.76 9.69 -6.58
N SER A 150 17.47 9.39 -6.63
CA SER A 150 16.65 9.03 -5.48
C SER A 150 16.19 7.58 -5.60
N PRO A 151 16.06 6.86 -4.48
CA PRO A 151 15.48 5.54 -4.50
C PRO A 151 14.03 5.61 -4.98
N LEU A 152 13.64 4.69 -5.85
CA LEU A 152 12.27 4.55 -6.34
C LEU A 152 11.80 3.11 -6.24
N HIS A 153 10.49 2.91 -6.41
CA HIS A 153 9.91 1.60 -6.54
C HIS A 153 9.15 1.48 -7.87
N THR A 154 9.11 0.27 -8.45
CA THR A 154 8.42 0.04 -9.73
C THR A 154 6.89 0.16 -9.59
N GLY A 155 6.38 -0.08 -8.38
CA GLY A 155 4.99 -0.47 -8.17
C GLY A 155 4.80 -1.94 -8.55
N ILE A 156 3.62 -2.49 -8.26
CA ILE A 156 3.30 -3.87 -8.65
C ILE A 156 3.11 -3.90 -10.16
N TYR A 157 3.90 -4.72 -10.86
CA TYR A 157 3.78 -4.91 -12.30
C TYR A 157 3.92 -6.39 -12.64
N ARG A 158 3.45 -6.77 -13.83
CA ARG A 158 3.68 -8.11 -14.38
C ARG A 158 4.82 -8.02 -15.39
N CYS A 159 5.90 -8.75 -15.15
CA CYS A 159 7.06 -8.76 -16.04
C CYS A 159 6.69 -9.49 -17.34
N GLN A 160 7.17 -8.97 -18.47
CA GLN A 160 6.87 -9.55 -19.78
C GLN A 160 7.74 -10.77 -20.12
N LEU A 161 8.87 -10.97 -19.43
CA LEU A 161 9.81 -12.05 -19.70
C LEU A 161 9.43 -13.35 -18.99
N ASP A 162 9.09 -13.27 -17.70
CA ASP A 162 8.76 -14.45 -16.87
C ASP A 162 7.26 -14.58 -16.57
N HIS A 163 6.46 -13.57 -16.94
CA HIS A 163 5.01 -13.48 -16.67
C HIS A 163 4.61 -13.46 -15.19
N GLU A 164 5.57 -13.27 -14.29
CA GLU A 164 5.34 -13.18 -12.84
C GLU A 164 5.07 -11.74 -12.40
N ILE A 165 4.49 -11.60 -11.20
CA ILE A 165 4.23 -10.29 -10.58
C ILE A 165 5.43 -9.90 -9.74
N HIS A 166 5.98 -8.72 -10.02
CA HIS A 166 7.15 -8.16 -9.34
C HIS A 166 6.83 -6.83 -8.68
N PHE A 167 7.60 -6.52 -7.64
CA PHE A 167 7.60 -5.23 -6.99
C PHE A 167 9.01 -4.92 -6.48
N ASP A 168 9.70 -4.05 -7.21
CA ASP A 168 11.12 -3.83 -7.03
C ASP A 168 11.41 -2.44 -6.46
N PHE A 169 12.51 -2.36 -5.73
CA PHE A 169 13.10 -1.12 -5.23
C PHE A 169 14.43 -0.91 -5.94
N ILE A 170 14.66 0.31 -6.42
CA ILE A 170 15.84 0.67 -7.21
C ILE A 170 16.47 1.89 -6.56
N SER A 171 17.78 1.81 -6.32
CA SER A 171 18.57 2.93 -5.80
C SER A 171 19.92 2.94 -6.50
N GLN A 172 20.42 4.14 -6.77
CA GLN A 172 21.75 4.33 -7.33
C GLN A 172 22.81 4.16 -6.23
N LEU A 173 23.91 3.47 -6.57
CA LEU A 173 25.15 3.60 -5.80
C LEU A 173 25.73 4.99 -6.08
N LYS A 174 25.52 5.94 -5.17
CA LYS A 174 26.18 7.25 -5.26
C LYS A 174 27.67 7.03 -5.12
N ASN A 175 28.47 7.48 -6.08
CA ASN A 175 29.90 7.59 -5.86
C ASN A 175 30.17 9.01 -5.36
N GLU A 176 30.86 9.16 -4.22
CA GLU A 176 31.40 10.47 -3.82
C GLU A 176 32.66 10.75 -4.65
N GLN A 177 32.46 11.13 -5.92
CA GLN A 177 33.48 11.79 -6.73
C GLN A 177 32.88 12.96 -7.49
#